data_AF-A0A0P7UEV8-F1
#
_entry.id   AF-A0A0P7UEV8-F1
#
_cell.length_a   1.000
_cell.length_b   1.000
_cell.length_c   1.000
_cell.angle_alpha   90.00
_cell.angle_beta   90.00
_cell.angle_gamma   90.00
#
_symmetry.space_group_name_H-M   'P 1'
#
loop_
_entity.id
_entity.type
_entity.pdbx_description
1 polymer ?
#
loop_
_entity_poly.entity_id
_entity_poly.type
_entity_poly.pdbx_seq_one_letter_code
_entity_poly.pdbx_strand_id
1 'polypeptide(L)'
;MSSVSQQRIGSLYPGDNDRLRRMSLIEEGDQKKVNMAHLCIVGSHAINGVARIHSDILKATVFKDFYEVDPQKFQNKTNGITPRRWLVMCNPGLAERIGEDYIRDLDQLKKLLNFVEDESFIRDVAKIKQENKLKFAAYLEKHYNVKINPNSMFDLQVKRIHEYKRQLLNCLHIITFYNRIKQKPDEDWTPRTIMIGGKAAPGYHMAKMIIRLITAIGEVVNQDPVVGDRLKVIFLENYRVTLAEKVIPAADLSEQISTAGTEASGTGNMKFMLNGALTIGTMDGANVEMAEEAGEKNLFIFGMRVEDVEAMDRKGYDAMKYYNHIPELKQAIDQIAGGFFSPEQPDLFKDIVHMLMHNDRFKVFADYEDYIRYQEKVSALYKNTREWTKKVIYNIAGCGKFSSDRTIAQYAREIWGVEPSFAKIAPPDEPN
;
A
#
# COMPACT_ATOMS: atom_id res chain seq x y z
N MET A 1 -2.86 22.15 31.20
CA MET A 1 -1.47 22.48 30.79
C MET A 1 -0.64 22.74 32.04
N SER A 2 0.68 22.48 32.04
CA SER A 2 1.52 23.12 33.06
C SER A 2 1.51 24.63 32.79
N SER A 3 1.45 25.45 33.84
CA SER A 3 1.36 26.92 33.73
C SER A 3 2.43 27.53 32.82
N VAL A 4 3.60 26.87 32.73
CA VAL A 4 4.76 27.30 31.95
C VAL A 4 4.53 27.25 30.43
N SER A 5 3.81 26.26 29.91
CA SER A 5 3.57 26.17 28.45
C SER A 5 2.54 27.20 27.98
N GLN A 6 1.50 27.48 28.79
CA GLN A 6 0.50 28.50 28.47
C GLN A 6 1.09 29.89 28.45
N GLN A 7 1.96 30.21 29.41
CA GLN A 7 2.65 31.50 29.45
C GLN A 7 3.55 31.69 28.22
N ARG A 8 4.29 30.64 27.80
CA ARG A 8 5.11 30.69 26.58
C ARG A 8 4.28 30.92 25.32
N ILE A 9 3.16 30.21 25.15
CA ILE A 9 2.32 30.40 23.95
C ILE A 9 1.62 31.77 23.99
N GLY A 10 1.11 32.19 25.15
CA GLY A 10 0.45 33.48 25.32
C GLY A 10 1.39 34.68 25.10
N SER A 11 2.70 34.53 25.38
CA SER A 11 3.68 35.57 25.08
C SER A 11 4.09 35.61 23.60
N LEU A 12 4.17 34.45 22.94
CA LEU A 12 4.49 34.37 21.50
C LEU A 12 3.31 34.81 20.61
N TYR A 13 2.07 34.59 21.05
CA TYR A 13 0.86 34.92 20.31
C TYR A 13 -0.15 35.69 21.19
N PRO A 14 0.13 36.96 21.55
CA PRO A 14 -0.75 37.74 22.41
C PRO A 14 -2.14 37.91 21.80
N GLY A 15 -3.19 37.56 22.55
CA GLY A 15 -4.59 37.71 22.13
C GLY A 15 -5.18 36.52 21.34
N ASP A 16 -4.37 35.55 20.91
CA ASP A 16 -4.85 34.36 20.19
C ASP A 16 -5.30 33.25 21.18
N ASN A 17 -6.43 33.48 21.84
CA ASN A 17 -7.00 32.53 22.80
C ASN A 17 -7.42 31.19 22.16
N ASP A 18 -7.78 31.20 20.87
CA ASP A 18 -8.14 29.99 20.15
C ASP A 18 -6.92 29.09 19.93
N ARG A 19 -5.74 29.65 19.62
CA ARG A 19 -4.49 28.88 19.57
C ARG A 19 -4.14 28.25 20.91
N LEU A 20 -4.29 28.99 22.02
CA LEU A 20 -4.10 28.43 23.35
C LEU A 20 -4.99 27.20 23.58
N ARG A 21 -6.25 27.25 23.13
CA ARG A 21 -7.16 26.11 23.20
C ARG A 21 -6.72 24.96 22.30
N ARG A 22 -6.37 25.21 21.04
CA ARG A 22 -5.96 24.19 20.06
C ARG A 22 -4.65 23.49 20.45
N MET A 23 -3.74 24.17 21.12
CA MET A 23 -2.45 23.61 21.57
C MET A 23 -2.50 22.99 22.98
N SER A 24 -3.68 22.93 23.60
CA SER A 24 -3.81 22.41 24.96
C SER A 24 -3.51 20.92 25.06
N LEU A 25 -2.81 20.54 26.12
CA LEU A 25 -2.65 19.14 26.52
C LEU A 25 -3.96 18.52 27.03
N ILE A 26 -4.90 19.37 27.48
CA ILE A 26 -6.20 18.98 27.99
C ILE A 26 -7.26 19.45 27.02
N GLU A 27 -7.98 18.52 26.41
CA GLU A 27 -9.14 18.80 25.60
C GLU A 27 -10.36 18.99 26.51
N GLU A 28 -10.98 20.16 26.38
CA GLU A 28 -12.23 20.49 27.08
C GLU A 28 -13.44 19.95 26.30
N GLY A 29 -14.49 19.56 27.02
CA GLY A 29 -15.73 18.99 26.51
C GLY A 29 -16.54 18.41 27.66
N ASP A 30 -17.55 17.56 27.36
CA ASP A 30 -18.39 16.91 28.38
C ASP A 30 -17.56 16.14 29.43
N GLN A 31 -16.43 15.58 29.00
CA GLN A 31 -15.39 15.06 29.86
C GLN A 31 -14.04 15.57 29.39
N LYS A 32 -13.21 16.01 30.34
CA LYS A 32 -11.83 16.42 30.05
C LYS A 32 -11.02 15.20 29.61
N LYS A 33 -10.23 15.37 28.55
CA LYS A 33 -9.34 14.33 28.02
C LYS A 33 -7.92 14.84 27.94
N VAL A 34 -6.95 13.93 28.04
CA VAL A 34 -5.54 14.25 27.80
C VAL A 34 -5.23 13.96 26.33
N ASN A 35 -4.75 14.95 25.60
CA ASN A 35 -4.23 14.77 24.25
C ASN A 35 -2.79 14.25 24.33
N MET A 36 -2.63 12.95 24.13
CA MET A 36 -1.32 12.29 24.24
C MET A 36 -0.34 12.74 23.14
N ALA A 37 -0.83 13.08 21.95
CA ALA A 37 0.04 13.57 20.87
C ALA A 37 0.63 14.94 21.23
N HIS A 38 -0.18 15.86 21.76
CA HIS A 38 0.29 17.16 22.22
C HIS A 38 1.27 17.01 23.39
N LEU A 39 1.02 16.07 24.31
CA LEU A 39 1.94 15.78 25.41
C LEU A 39 3.30 15.32 24.89
N CYS A 40 3.33 14.39 23.94
CA CYS A 40 4.57 13.92 23.30
C CYS A 40 5.32 15.06 22.61
N ILE A 41 4.62 15.94 21.88
CA ILE A 41 5.23 17.09 21.17
C ILE A 41 5.90 18.06 22.15
N VAL A 42 5.21 18.37 23.26
CA VAL A 42 5.75 19.26 24.30
C VAL A 42 6.94 18.61 25.00
N GLY A 43 6.86 17.30 25.31
CA GLY A 43 7.87 16.56 26.05
C GLY A 43 9.06 16.04 25.23
N SER A 44 9.09 16.20 23.91
CA SER A 44 10.16 15.68 23.05
C SER A 44 11.01 16.79 22.45
N HIS A 45 12.29 16.50 22.19
CA HIS A 45 13.20 17.38 21.45
C HIS A 45 13.09 17.23 19.93
N ALA A 46 12.54 16.10 19.45
CA ALA A 46 12.33 15.83 18.03
C ALA A 46 11.00 15.09 17.80
N ILE A 47 10.38 15.37 16.65
CA ILE A 47 9.11 14.81 16.17
C ILE A 47 9.32 14.49 14.70
N ASN A 48 8.89 13.32 14.22
CA ASN A 48 9.07 12.98 12.82
C ASN A 48 7.85 12.31 12.18
N GLY A 49 7.64 12.60 10.90
CA GLY A 49 6.80 11.79 10.03
C GLY A 49 7.59 10.63 9.40
N VAL A 50 6.87 9.70 8.77
CA VAL A 50 7.40 8.41 8.29
C VAL A 50 7.50 8.26 6.76
N ALA A 51 7.12 9.31 6.03
CA ALA A 51 7.36 9.54 4.59
C ALA A 51 7.29 11.06 4.35
N ARG A 52 7.89 11.56 3.26
CA ARG A 52 7.99 13.01 3.03
C ARG A 52 6.62 13.69 3.05
N ILE A 53 5.70 13.21 2.22
CA ILE A 53 4.33 13.76 2.13
C ILE A 53 3.60 13.75 3.48
N HIS A 54 3.75 12.69 4.27
CA HIS A 54 3.16 12.61 5.60
C HIS A 54 3.78 13.61 6.58
N SER A 55 5.10 13.78 6.56
CA SER A 55 5.76 14.84 7.33
C SER A 55 5.24 16.23 6.95
N ASP A 56 5.00 16.47 5.66
CA ASP A 56 4.47 17.74 5.17
C ASP A 56 3.02 17.96 5.61
N ILE A 57 2.17 16.93 5.53
CA ILE A 57 0.80 16.96 6.05
C ILE A 57 0.77 17.27 7.55
N LEU A 58 1.64 16.63 8.36
CA LEU A 58 1.71 16.89 9.80
C LEU A 58 2.04 18.36 10.11
N LYS A 59 2.98 18.95 9.37
CA LYS A 59 3.37 20.36 9.52
C LYS A 59 2.29 21.32 9.02
N ALA A 60 1.60 20.98 7.93
CA ALA A 60 0.62 21.85 7.30
C ALA A 60 -0.77 21.81 7.96
N THR A 61 -1.13 20.69 8.60
CA THR A 61 -2.48 20.47 9.13
C THR A 61 -2.45 20.10 10.62
N VAL A 62 -2.21 18.83 10.94
CA VAL A 62 -2.44 18.22 12.26
C VAL A 62 -1.70 18.95 13.39
N PHE A 63 -0.45 19.35 13.15
CA PHE A 63 0.42 19.98 14.14
C PHE A 63 0.91 21.36 13.69
N LYS A 64 0.16 22.05 12.83
CA LYS A 64 0.50 23.38 12.30
C LYS A 64 0.89 24.37 13.40
N ASP A 65 0.05 24.50 14.43
CA ASP A 65 0.30 25.43 15.52
C ASP A 65 1.59 25.10 16.31
N PHE A 66 1.91 23.81 16.48
CA PHE A 66 3.16 23.37 17.12
C PHE A 66 4.38 23.58 16.22
N TYR A 67 4.24 23.34 14.91
CA TYR A 67 5.30 23.59 13.94
C TYR A 67 5.65 25.07 13.83
N GLU A 68 4.66 25.97 13.91
CA GLU A 68 4.90 27.42 13.91
C GLU A 68 5.65 27.90 15.17
N VAL A 69 5.54 27.19 16.30
CA VAL A 69 6.25 27.53 17.56
C VAL A 69 7.67 26.97 17.61
N ASP A 70 7.84 25.70 17.24
CA ASP A 70 9.12 24.98 17.35
C ASP A 70 9.43 24.23 16.03
N PRO A 71 9.61 24.94 14.90
CA PRO A 71 9.77 24.31 13.58
C PRO A 71 10.97 23.35 13.52
N GLN A 72 12.03 23.65 14.26
CA GLN A 72 13.25 22.85 14.38
C GLN A 72 13.03 21.45 14.96
N LYS A 73 11.93 21.22 15.70
CA LYS A 73 11.62 19.89 16.24
C LYS A 73 11.10 18.93 15.17
N PHE A 74 10.53 19.43 14.08
CA PHE A 74 9.83 18.61 13.09
C PHE A 74 10.78 18.14 11.98
N GLN A 75 10.91 16.83 11.87
CA GLN A 75 11.77 16.17 10.90
C GLN A 75 10.99 15.15 10.05
N ASN A 76 11.70 14.54 9.10
CA ASN A 76 11.24 13.37 8.37
C ASN A 76 12.22 12.20 8.58
N LYS A 77 11.67 10.99 8.68
CA LYS A 77 12.43 9.74 8.59
C LYS A 77 11.61 8.76 7.76
N THR A 78 11.77 8.81 6.43
CA THR A 78 11.09 7.84 5.55
C THR A 78 11.38 6.43 6.02
N ASN A 79 10.34 5.61 6.16
CA ASN A 79 10.47 4.21 6.57
C ASN A 79 11.42 3.43 5.64
N GLY A 80 11.81 2.25 6.11
CA GLY A 80 12.59 1.31 5.33
C GLY A 80 12.34 -0.12 5.78
N ILE A 81 12.81 -1.07 4.96
CA ILE A 81 12.71 -2.50 5.20
C ILE A 81 14.10 -3.11 5.25
N THR A 82 14.24 -4.18 6.02
CA THR A 82 15.52 -4.89 6.10
C THR A 82 15.70 -5.81 4.87
N PRO A 83 16.75 -5.63 4.04
CA PRO A 83 16.99 -6.49 2.87
C PRO A 83 17.36 -7.92 3.25
N ARG A 84 17.83 -8.16 4.49
CA ARG A 84 18.15 -9.51 4.97
C ARG A 84 16.92 -10.42 5.00
N ARG A 85 15.81 -9.93 5.55
CA ARG A 85 14.55 -10.71 5.58
C ARG A 85 13.78 -10.61 4.26
N TRP A 86 13.68 -9.39 3.73
CA TRP A 86 12.78 -9.10 2.61
C TRP A 86 13.43 -9.24 1.23
N LEU A 87 14.62 -9.82 1.14
CA LEU A 87 15.23 -10.25 -0.11
C LEU A 87 16.03 -11.54 0.08
N VAL A 88 17.09 -11.53 0.90
CA VAL A 88 17.98 -12.70 1.07
C VAL A 88 17.23 -13.93 1.58
N MET A 89 16.44 -13.77 2.66
CA MET A 89 15.70 -14.88 3.26
C MET A 89 14.50 -15.32 2.43
N CYS A 90 13.71 -14.38 1.90
CA CYS A 90 12.45 -14.71 1.24
C CYS A 90 12.58 -14.99 -0.27
N ASN A 91 13.62 -14.47 -0.92
CA ASN A 91 13.83 -14.58 -2.36
C ASN A 91 15.32 -14.85 -2.69
N PRO A 92 15.85 -16.00 -2.23
CA PRO A 92 17.27 -16.33 -2.37
C PRO A 92 17.72 -16.40 -3.84
N GLY A 93 16.84 -16.81 -4.76
CA GLY A 93 17.17 -16.86 -6.19
C GLY A 93 17.45 -15.49 -6.79
N LEU A 94 16.65 -14.47 -6.43
CA LEU A 94 16.93 -13.08 -6.83
C LEU A 94 18.17 -12.55 -6.12
N ALA A 95 18.31 -12.86 -4.83
CA ALA A 95 19.43 -12.41 -4.02
C ALA A 95 20.79 -12.87 -4.60
N GLU A 96 20.92 -14.16 -4.92
CA GLU A 96 22.11 -14.75 -5.54
C GLU A 96 22.41 -14.11 -6.90
N ARG A 97 21.37 -13.88 -7.71
CA ARG A 97 21.54 -13.36 -9.06
C ARG A 97 22.08 -11.93 -9.11
N ILE A 98 21.85 -11.14 -8.07
CA ILE A 98 22.25 -9.72 -8.02
C ILE A 98 23.45 -9.45 -7.09
N GLY A 99 24.08 -10.50 -6.55
CA GLY A 99 25.33 -10.44 -5.77
C GLY A 99 25.15 -10.41 -4.25
N GLU A 100 26.17 -9.97 -3.51
CA GLU A 100 26.12 -9.92 -2.03
C GLU A 100 26.41 -8.52 -1.46
N ASP A 101 27.10 -7.66 -2.22
CA ASP A 101 27.53 -6.35 -1.74
C ASP A 101 26.36 -5.45 -1.28
N TYR A 102 25.17 -5.63 -1.86
CA TYR A 102 23.99 -4.85 -1.53
C TYR A 102 23.41 -5.18 -0.14
N ILE A 103 23.75 -6.32 0.47
CA ILE A 103 23.06 -6.83 1.67
C ILE A 103 23.19 -5.85 2.86
N ARG A 104 24.32 -5.12 2.92
CA ARG A 104 24.62 -4.08 3.91
C ARG A 104 24.60 -2.66 3.31
N ASP A 105 24.42 -2.54 2.00
CA ASP A 105 24.43 -1.27 1.26
C ASP A 105 23.48 -1.36 0.06
N LEU A 106 22.18 -1.23 0.32
CA LEU A 106 21.15 -1.49 -0.68
C LEU A 106 21.21 -0.52 -1.88
N ASP A 107 21.89 0.62 -1.73
CA ASP A 107 22.09 1.59 -2.81
C ASP A 107 22.91 1.01 -3.97
N GLN A 108 23.68 -0.06 -3.73
CA GLN A 108 24.39 -0.78 -4.78
C GLN A 108 23.47 -1.43 -5.82
N LEU A 109 22.18 -1.66 -5.50
CA LEU A 109 21.20 -2.14 -6.48
C LEU A 109 21.06 -1.20 -7.69
N LYS A 110 21.43 0.07 -7.56
CA LYS A 110 21.45 1.01 -8.69
C LYS A 110 22.36 0.55 -9.85
N LYS A 111 23.38 -0.28 -9.57
CA LYS A 111 24.25 -0.90 -10.58
C LYS A 111 23.47 -1.81 -11.54
N LEU A 112 22.30 -2.32 -11.14
CA LEU A 112 21.45 -3.16 -11.99
C LEU A 112 20.90 -2.42 -13.22
N LEU A 113 20.90 -1.08 -13.22
CA LEU A 113 20.53 -0.28 -14.39
C LEU A 113 21.42 -0.58 -15.61
N ASN A 114 22.67 -1.00 -15.39
CA ASN A 114 23.58 -1.37 -16.48
C ASN A 114 23.16 -2.66 -17.22
N PHE A 115 22.27 -3.45 -16.61
CA PHE A 115 21.81 -4.73 -17.14
C PHE A 115 20.36 -4.67 -17.66
N VAL A 116 19.73 -3.49 -17.72
CA VAL A 116 18.33 -3.35 -18.12
C VAL A 116 18.08 -3.72 -19.60
N GLU A 117 19.11 -3.66 -20.43
CA GLU A 117 19.08 -4.12 -21.84
C GLU A 117 19.77 -5.48 -22.03
N ASP A 118 20.28 -6.10 -20.96
CA ASP A 118 20.92 -7.41 -21.01
C ASP A 118 19.85 -8.51 -21.10
N GLU A 119 19.75 -9.14 -22.26
CA GLU A 119 18.77 -10.19 -22.55
C GLU A 119 18.91 -11.42 -21.64
N SER A 120 20.12 -11.75 -21.18
CA SER A 120 20.31 -12.83 -20.22
C SER A 120 19.77 -12.44 -18.86
N PHE A 121 20.08 -11.23 -18.38
CA PHE A 121 19.60 -10.75 -17.10
C PHE A 121 18.07 -10.63 -17.05
N ILE A 122 17.45 -10.10 -18.13
CA ILE A 122 15.99 -10.04 -18.26
C ILE A 122 15.38 -11.44 -18.14
N ARG A 123 15.94 -12.44 -18.85
CA ARG A 123 15.45 -13.83 -18.75
C ARG A 123 15.61 -14.41 -17.35
N ASP A 124 16.73 -14.16 -16.70
CA ASP A 124 17.00 -14.66 -15.35
C ASP A 124 16.00 -14.09 -14.33
N VAL A 125 15.76 -12.77 -14.35
CA VAL A 125 14.79 -12.11 -13.47
C VAL A 125 13.37 -12.63 -13.69
N ALA A 126 12.96 -12.79 -14.95
CA ALA A 126 11.65 -13.34 -15.29
C ALA A 126 11.51 -14.81 -14.83
N LYS A 127 12.55 -15.63 -15.01
CA LYS A 127 12.59 -17.02 -14.57
C LYS A 127 12.45 -17.14 -13.06
N ILE A 128 13.19 -16.34 -12.29
CA ILE A 128 13.13 -16.33 -10.83
C ILE A 128 11.72 -15.96 -10.34
N LYS A 129 11.07 -14.96 -10.96
CA LYS A 129 9.67 -14.62 -10.67
C LYS A 129 8.75 -15.81 -10.90
N GLN A 130 8.88 -16.49 -12.04
CA GLN A 130 8.06 -17.64 -12.37
C GLN A 130 8.27 -18.82 -11.40
N GLU A 131 9.51 -19.09 -10.99
CA GLU A 131 9.81 -20.10 -9.97
C GLU A 131 9.17 -19.76 -8.62
N ASN A 132 9.19 -18.49 -8.21
CA ASN A 132 8.52 -18.04 -6.98
C ASN A 132 7.00 -18.21 -7.07
N LYS A 133 6.39 -17.92 -8.22
CA LYS A 133 4.96 -18.14 -8.48
C LYS A 133 4.59 -19.62 -8.40
N LEU A 134 5.39 -20.50 -9.01
CA LEU A 134 5.21 -21.95 -8.93
C LEU A 134 5.30 -22.46 -7.48
N LYS A 135 6.32 -22.02 -6.73
CA LYS A 135 6.47 -22.36 -5.30
C LYS A 135 5.26 -21.90 -4.49
N PHE A 136 4.73 -20.70 -4.76
CA PHE A 136 3.58 -20.17 -4.04
C PHE A 136 2.27 -20.87 -4.42
N ALA A 137 2.07 -21.19 -5.70
CA ALA A 137 0.93 -21.98 -6.15
C ALA A 137 0.91 -23.38 -5.48
N ALA A 138 2.06 -24.07 -5.45
CA ALA A 138 2.19 -25.34 -4.75
C ALA A 138 1.95 -25.22 -3.24
N TYR A 139 2.35 -24.11 -2.63
CA TYR A 139 2.05 -23.82 -1.22
C TYR A 139 0.54 -23.67 -0.97
N LEU A 140 -0.18 -22.93 -1.84
CA LEU A 140 -1.62 -22.76 -1.73
C LEU A 140 -2.39 -24.07 -1.91
N GLU A 141 -1.98 -24.90 -2.88
CA GLU A 141 -2.58 -26.21 -3.09
C GLU A 141 -2.35 -27.12 -1.86
N LYS A 142 -1.10 -27.19 -1.36
CA LYS A 142 -0.76 -28.03 -0.21
C LYS A 142 -1.45 -27.62 1.09
N HIS A 143 -1.55 -26.33 1.37
CA HIS A 143 -2.00 -25.84 2.69
C HIS A 143 -3.46 -25.41 2.74
N TYR A 144 -4.05 -25.05 1.60
CA TYR A 144 -5.40 -24.52 1.52
C TYR A 144 -6.27 -25.26 0.50
N ASN A 145 -5.75 -26.27 -0.21
CA ASN A 145 -6.44 -26.98 -1.28
C ASN A 145 -6.97 -26.05 -2.39
N VAL A 146 -6.23 -24.96 -2.65
CA VAL A 146 -6.56 -23.96 -3.67
C VAL A 146 -5.58 -24.10 -4.83
N LYS A 147 -6.07 -24.59 -5.98
CA LYS A 147 -5.31 -24.63 -7.22
C LYS A 147 -5.44 -23.30 -7.97
N ILE A 148 -4.30 -22.73 -8.37
CA ILE A 148 -4.24 -21.50 -9.15
C ILE A 148 -3.35 -21.70 -10.38
N ASN A 149 -3.61 -20.93 -11.44
CA ASN A 149 -2.78 -20.92 -12.65
C ASN A 149 -1.51 -20.07 -12.41
N PRO A 150 -0.29 -20.64 -12.37
CA PRO A 150 0.93 -19.88 -12.16
C PRO A 150 1.36 -19.03 -13.37
N ASN A 151 0.70 -19.17 -14.52
CA ASN A 151 0.95 -18.35 -15.71
C ASN A 151 0.13 -17.05 -15.72
N SER A 152 -0.92 -16.95 -14.89
CA SER A 152 -1.66 -15.71 -14.71
C SER A 152 -0.83 -14.66 -13.98
N MET A 153 -1.19 -13.39 -14.12
CA MET A 153 -0.63 -12.33 -13.30
C MET A 153 -1.06 -12.51 -11.84
N PHE A 154 -0.10 -12.55 -10.91
CA PHE A 154 -0.37 -12.54 -9.49
C PHE A 154 -0.52 -11.10 -9.00
N ASP A 155 -1.77 -10.72 -8.78
CA ASP A 155 -2.20 -9.37 -8.40
C ASP A 155 -2.55 -9.35 -6.92
N LEU A 156 -1.75 -8.64 -6.11
CA LEU A 156 -1.77 -8.80 -4.66
C LEU A 156 -2.07 -7.52 -3.90
N GLN A 157 -3.05 -7.63 -2.99
CA GLN A 157 -3.34 -6.63 -1.98
C GLN A 157 -3.29 -7.22 -0.57
N VAL A 158 -2.09 -7.26 0.02
CA VAL A 158 -1.86 -7.85 1.35
C VAL A 158 -1.48 -6.81 2.41
N LYS A 159 -2.45 -6.46 3.27
CA LYS A 159 -2.33 -5.44 4.32
C LYS A 159 -3.49 -5.59 5.31
N ARG A 160 -3.46 -4.84 6.43
CA ARG A 160 -4.63 -4.80 7.33
C ARG A 160 -5.88 -4.38 6.53
N ILE A 161 -7.03 -4.97 6.83
CA ILE A 161 -8.29 -4.61 6.16
C ILE A 161 -8.79 -3.32 6.79
N HIS A 162 -8.95 -2.29 5.97
CA HIS A 162 -9.37 -0.96 6.40
C HIS A 162 -9.97 -0.19 5.24
N GLU A 163 -11.04 0.58 5.49
CA GLU A 163 -11.72 1.37 4.45
C GLU A 163 -10.76 2.30 3.67
N TYR A 164 -9.84 3.03 4.32
CA TYR A 164 -8.87 3.89 3.62
C TYR A 164 -7.87 3.15 2.74
N LYS A 165 -7.65 1.85 2.98
CA LYS A 165 -6.77 1.01 2.15
C LYS A 165 -7.49 0.47 0.91
N ARG A 166 -8.80 0.74 0.80
CA ARG A 166 -9.64 0.56 -0.38
C ARG A 166 -9.59 -0.84 -1.00
N GLN A 167 -9.64 -1.88 -0.16
CA GLN A 167 -9.95 -3.23 -0.65
C GLN A 167 -11.28 -3.25 -1.44
N LEU A 168 -12.23 -2.37 -1.11
CA LEU A 168 -13.47 -2.19 -1.87
C LEU A 168 -13.25 -1.69 -3.29
N LEU A 169 -12.29 -0.77 -3.53
CA LEU A 169 -11.95 -0.33 -4.89
C LEU A 169 -11.44 -1.50 -5.74
N ASN A 170 -10.62 -2.38 -5.15
CA ASN A 170 -10.19 -3.61 -5.82
C ASN A 170 -11.35 -4.59 -6.03
N CYS A 171 -12.29 -4.71 -5.08
CA CYS A 171 -13.50 -5.51 -5.28
C CYS A 171 -14.31 -5.03 -6.48
N LEU A 172 -14.49 -3.71 -6.65
CA LEU A 172 -15.19 -3.16 -7.80
C LEU A 172 -14.45 -3.49 -9.10
N HIS A 173 -13.11 -3.39 -9.14
CA HIS A 173 -12.32 -3.83 -10.29
C HIS A 173 -12.49 -5.32 -10.60
N ILE A 174 -12.48 -6.20 -9.60
CA ILE A 174 -12.72 -7.64 -9.78
C ILE A 174 -14.09 -7.88 -10.43
N ILE A 175 -15.14 -7.21 -9.93
CA ILE A 175 -16.51 -7.36 -10.45
C ILE A 175 -16.60 -6.84 -11.88
N THR A 176 -15.99 -5.69 -12.17
CA THR A 176 -15.92 -5.13 -13.53
C THR A 176 -15.21 -6.06 -14.50
N PHE A 177 -14.07 -6.63 -14.07
CA PHE A 177 -13.33 -7.57 -14.90
C PHE A 177 -14.11 -8.87 -15.13
N TYR A 178 -14.78 -9.39 -14.10
CA TYR A 178 -15.71 -10.52 -14.23
C TYR A 178 -16.82 -10.23 -15.23
N ASN A 179 -17.51 -9.09 -15.11
CA ASN A 179 -18.61 -8.71 -16.01
C ASN A 179 -18.15 -8.57 -17.46
N ARG A 180 -16.97 -7.99 -17.69
CA ARG A 180 -16.39 -7.87 -19.04
C ARG A 180 -16.05 -9.22 -19.66
N ILE A 181 -15.48 -10.15 -18.88
CA ILE A 181 -15.24 -11.54 -19.33
C ILE A 181 -16.57 -12.20 -19.72
N LYS A 182 -17.62 -12.04 -18.90
CA LYS A 182 -18.95 -12.61 -19.20
C LYS A 182 -19.59 -12.02 -20.45
N GLN A 183 -19.37 -10.73 -20.70
CA GLN A 183 -19.90 -10.06 -21.89
C GLN A 183 -19.17 -10.47 -23.17
N LYS A 184 -17.85 -10.69 -23.08
CA LYS A 184 -16.99 -11.03 -24.21
C LYS A 184 -16.11 -12.23 -23.85
N PRO A 185 -16.68 -13.44 -23.78
CA PRO A 185 -15.95 -14.62 -23.31
C PRO A 185 -14.79 -15.02 -24.24
N ASP A 186 -14.89 -14.72 -25.53
CA ASP A 186 -13.89 -15.13 -26.53
C ASP A 186 -12.75 -14.12 -26.73
N GLU A 187 -12.73 -13.01 -25.98
CA GLU A 187 -11.66 -12.02 -26.05
C GLU A 187 -10.38 -12.53 -25.34
N ASP A 188 -9.22 -12.09 -25.84
CA ASP A 188 -7.90 -12.46 -25.29
C ASP A 188 -7.61 -11.70 -23.99
N TRP A 189 -8.28 -12.09 -22.91
CA TRP A 189 -8.09 -11.52 -21.58
C TRP A 189 -6.76 -11.95 -20.96
N THR A 190 -5.97 -11.00 -20.46
CA THR A 190 -4.77 -11.32 -19.64
C THR A 190 -5.22 -12.05 -18.36
N PRO A 191 -4.85 -13.32 -18.15
CA PRO A 191 -5.32 -14.06 -16.99
C PRO A 191 -4.81 -13.46 -15.68
N ARG A 192 -5.65 -13.37 -14.65
CA ARG A 192 -5.30 -12.81 -13.33
C ARG A 192 -5.67 -13.75 -12.19
N THR A 193 -4.76 -13.90 -11.24
CA THR A 193 -5.07 -14.42 -9.90
C THR A 193 -4.94 -13.26 -8.92
N ILE A 194 -6.09 -12.69 -8.55
CA ILE A 194 -6.16 -11.57 -7.61
C ILE A 194 -6.26 -12.15 -6.20
N MET A 195 -5.32 -11.77 -5.33
CA MET A 195 -5.27 -12.24 -3.96
C MET A 195 -5.27 -11.09 -2.97
N ILE A 196 -6.25 -11.08 -2.08
CA ILE A 196 -6.38 -10.08 -1.02
C ILE A 196 -6.13 -10.79 0.31
N GLY A 197 -5.30 -10.21 1.16
CA GLY A 197 -4.95 -10.83 2.44
C GLY A 197 -4.83 -9.80 3.55
N GLY A 198 -5.35 -10.12 4.73
CA GLY A 198 -5.35 -9.16 5.82
C GLY A 198 -6.14 -9.62 7.04
N LYS A 199 -6.04 -8.82 8.10
CA LYS A 199 -6.87 -8.97 9.29
C LYS A 199 -7.67 -7.70 9.51
N ALA A 200 -8.93 -7.86 9.91
CA ALA A 200 -9.77 -6.80 10.45
C ALA A 200 -9.66 -6.79 11.98
N ALA A 201 -9.76 -5.61 12.59
CA ALA A 201 -9.86 -5.52 14.05
C ALA A 201 -11.20 -6.15 14.51
N PRO A 202 -11.25 -6.80 15.69
CA PRO A 202 -12.44 -7.53 16.14
C PRO A 202 -13.72 -6.67 16.20
N GLY A 203 -13.61 -5.41 16.63
CA GLY A 203 -14.74 -4.47 16.70
C GLY A 203 -15.03 -3.73 15.39
N TYR A 204 -14.25 -3.92 14.34
CA TYR A 204 -14.40 -3.17 13.10
C TYR A 204 -15.36 -3.89 12.14
N HIS A 205 -16.65 -3.61 12.30
CA HIS A 205 -17.73 -4.21 11.52
C HIS A 205 -17.51 -4.08 10.00
N MET A 206 -17.32 -2.86 9.50
CA MET A 206 -17.15 -2.62 8.05
C MET A 206 -15.97 -3.39 7.46
N ALA A 207 -14.82 -3.43 8.16
CA ALA A 207 -13.66 -4.20 7.71
C ALA A 207 -13.94 -5.72 7.65
N LYS A 208 -14.76 -6.26 8.56
CA LYS A 208 -15.20 -7.67 8.48
C LYS A 208 -16.17 -7.90 7.32
N MET A 209 -17.08 -6.98 7.08
CA MET A 209 -17.99 -7.04 5.92
C MET A 209 -17.22 -7.01 4.60
N ILE A 210 -16.15 -6.21 4.50
CA ILE A 210 -15.25 -6.22 3.34
C ILE A 210 -14.60 -7.59 3.14
N ILE A 211 -14.14 -8.27 4.21
CA ILE A 211 -13.63 -9.65 4.10
C ILE A 211 -14.71 -10.58 3.56
N ARG A 212 -15.94 -10.51 4.09
CA ARG A 212 -17.05 -11.36 3.62
C ARG A 212 -17.38 -11.09 2.15
N LEU A 213 -17.35 -9.84 1.71
CA LEU A 213 -17.58 -9.48 0.31
C LEU A 213 -16.49 -10.07 -0.60
N ILE A 214 -15.22 -9.98 -0.22
CA ILE A 214 -14.12 -10.56 -1.00
C ILE A 214 -14.32 -12.07 -1.18
N THR A 215 -14.67 -12.79 -0.10
CA THR A 215 -14.88 -14.24 -0.20
C THR A 215 -16.11 -14.59 -1.01
N ALA A 216 -17.20 -13.81 -0.89
CA ALA A 216 -18.42 -13.98 -1.68
C ALA A 216 -18.20 -13.76 -3.18
N ILE A 217 -17.42 -12.73 -3.54
CA ILE A 217 -17.00 -12.51 -4.93
C ILE A 217 -16.19 -13.72 -5.43
N GLY A 218 -15.27 -14.22 -4.60
CA GLY A 218 -14.49 -15.42 -4.93
C GLY A 218 -15.33 -16.68 -5.11
N GLU A 219 -16.37 -16.88 -4.29
CA GLU A 219 -17.31 -18.01 -4.40
C GLU A 219 -17.97 -18.03 -5.79
N VAL A 220 -18.45 -16.88 -6.29
CA VAL A 220 -19.08 -16.76 -7.61
C VAL A 220 -18.05 -16.88 -8.74
N VAL A 221 -17.00 -16.07 -8.70
CA VAL A 221 -16.02 -15.96 -9.78
C VAL A 221 -15.27 -17.27 -10.00
N ASN A 222 -14.83 -17.93 -8.92
CA ASN A 222 -13.98 -19.11 -9.04
C ASN A 222 -14.71 -20.35 -9.53
N GLN A 223 -16.05 -20.37 -9.46
CA GLN A 223 -16.92 -21.47 -9.87
C GLN A 223 -17.56 -21.25 -11.25
N ASP A 224 -17.44 -20.06 -11.85
CA ASP A 224 -18.05 -19.76 -13.14
C ASP A 224 -17.27 -20.42 -14.30
N PRO A 225 -17.86 -21.39 -15.03
CA PRO A 225 -17.18 -22.09 -16.11
C PRO A 225 -16.88 -21.18 -17.31
N VAL A 226 -17.64 -20.09 -17.48
CA VAL A 226 -17.38 -19.08 -18.53
C VAL A 226 -16.16 -18.23 -18.18
N VAL A 227 -15.75 -18.17 -16.91
CA VAL A 227 -14.52 -17.49 -16.49
C VAL A 227 -13.32 -18.44 -16.61
N GLY A 228 -13.46 -19.68 -16.11
CA GLY A 228 -12.38 -20.66 -16.13
C GLY A 228 -11.12 -20.15 -15.42
N ASP A 229 -9.96 -20.23 -16.09
CA ASP A 229 -8.66 -19.81 -15.53
C ASP A 229 -8.27 -18.35 -15.86
N ARG A 230 -9.16 -17.57 -16.48
CA ARG A 230 -8.91 -16.15 -16.80
C ARG A 230 -8.96 -15.26 -15.57
N LEU A 231 -9.75 -15.60 -14.57
CA LEU A 231 -9.83 -14.85 -13.31
C LEU A 231 -10.02 -15.80 -12.13
N LYS A 232 -9.15 -15.67 -11.13
CA LYS A 232 -9.29 -16.29 -9.82
C LYS A 232 -9.18 -15.24 -8.72
N VAL A 233 -10.02 -15.36 -7.69
CA VAL A 233 -10.09 -14.41 -6.57
C VAL A 233 -9.91 -15.18 -5.27
N ILE A 234 -8.79 -14.94 -4.57
CA ILE A 234 -8.41 -15.70 -3.38
C ILE A 234 -8.27 -14.75 -2.18
N PHE A 235 -8.91 -15.09 -1.07
CA PHE A 235 -8.61 -14.46 0.21
C PHE A 235 -7.50 -15.23 0.95
N LEU A 236 -6.38 -14.57 1.23
CA LEU A 236 -5.25 -15.18 1.93
C LEU A 236 -5.46 -15.13 3.44
N GLU A 237 -5.82 -16.28 4.00
CA GLU A 237 -6.11 -16.43 5.42
C GLU A 237 -4.89 -16.14 6.32
N ASN A 238 -5.14 -15.55 7.49
CA ASN A 238 -4.17 -15.34 8.55
C ASN A 238 -2.86 -14.68 8.08
N TYR A 239 -2.99 -13.64 7.25
CA TYR A 239 -1.83 -12.87 6.77
C TYR A 239 -0.94 -12.40 7.94
N ARG A 240 0.34 -12.77 7.84
CA ARG A 240 1.40 -12.57 8.84
C ARG A 240 2.76 -12.60 8.14
N VAL A 241 3.84 -12.28 8.87
CA VAL A 241 5.20 -12.20 8.33
C VAL A 241 5.60 -13.46 7.54
N THR A 242 5.35 -14.65 8.10
CA THR A 242 5.68 -15.93 7.43
C THR A 242 4.94 -16.14 6.11
N LEU A 243 3.70 -15.67 5.99
CA LEU A 243 2.96 -15.73 4.73
C LEU A 243 3.44 -14.64 3.76
N ALA A 244 3.76 -13.45 4.29
CA ALA A 244 4.32 -12.35 3.52
C ALA A 244 5.64 -12.74 2.82
N GLU A 245 6.52 -13.47 3.51
CA GLU A 245 7.76 -14.01 2.95
C GLU A 245 7.55 -14.98 1.78
N LYS A 246 6.34 -15.52 1.61
CA LYS A 246 6.00 -16.40 0.47
C LYS A 246 5.30 -15.67 -0.65
N VAL A 247 4.35 -14.81 -0.29
CA VAL A 247 3.50 -14.12 -1.27
C VAL A 247 4.22 -12.95 -1.96
N ILE A 248 5.10 -12.23 -1.25
CA ILE A 248 5.79 -11.06 -1.79
C ILE A 248 6.72 -11.41 -2.96
N PRO A 249 7.59 -12.44 -2.85
CA PRO A 249 8.45 -12.86 -3.96
C PRO A 249 7.68 -13.33 -5.20
N ALA A 250 6.45 -13.83 -5.02
CA ALA A 250 5.61 -14.37 -6.08
C ALA A 250 4.73 -13.31 -6.79
N ALA A 251 4.70 -12.09 -6.29
CA ALA A 251 3.81 -11.04 -6.80
C ALA A 251 4.28 -10.49 -8.14
N ASP A 252 3.36 -10.32 -9.09
CA ASP A 252 3.61 -9.54 -10.31
C ASP A 252 3.16 -8.09 -10.11
N LEU A 253 1.96 -7.90 -9.58
CA LEU A 253 1.36 -6.58 -9.33
C LEU A 253 1.13 -6.36 -7.83
N SER A 254 1.46 -5.16 -7.37
CA SER A 254 1.31 -4.72 -5.99
C SER A 254 0.28 -3.60 -5.88
N GLU A 255 -0.81 -3.87 -5.16
CA GLU A 255 -1.93 -2.94 -4.97
C GLU A 255 -1.66 -1.97 -3.80
N GLN A 256 -1.33 -0.71 -4.13
CA GLN A 256 -1.01 0.36 -3.18
C GLN A 256 -1.98 1.54 -3.33
N ILE A 257 -3.27 1.21 -3.20
CA ILE A 257 -4.38 2.03 -3.65
C ILE A 257 -5.08 2.81 -2.53
N SER A 258 -4.40 3.28 -1.50
CA SER A 258 -5.04 4.11 -0.48
C SER A 258 -5.53 5.44 -1.04
N THR A 259 -6.54 6.07 -0.41
CA THR A 259 -6.89 7.45 -0.76
C THR A 259 -5.72 8.37 -0.46
N ALA A 260 -5.35 9.26 -1.39
CA ALA A 260 -4.22 10.16 -1.19
C ALA A 260 -4.33 10.94 0.13
N GLY A 261 -3.24 10.97 0.90
CA GLY A 261 -3.14 11.62 2.21
C GLY A 261 -3.54 10.74 3.40
N THR A 262 -3.91 9.46 3.19
CA THR A 262 -4.38 8.59 4.27
C THR A 262 -3.36 7.53 4.71
N GLU A 263 -2.51 7.03 3.82
CA GLU A 263 -1.41 6.13 4.18
C GLU A 263 -0.16 6.96 4.52
N ALA A 264 0.22 6.95 5.80
CA ALA A 264 1.38 7.73 6.26
C ALA A 264 2.69 7.37 5.54
N SER A 265 2.86 6.13 5.10
CA SER A 265 4.04 5.68 4.35
C SER A 265 3.74 4.37 3.63
N GLY A 266 3.46 3.31 4.39
CA GLY A 266 3.41 1.94 3.89
C GLY A 266 4.82 1.34 3.75
N THR A 267 4.96 0.07 4.14
CA THR A 267 6.22 -0.69 3.98
C THR A 267 6.03 -1.97 3.17
N GLY A 268 4.78 -2.35 2.85
CA GLY A 268 4.50 -3.46 1.95
C GLY A 268 4.95 -3.14 0.52
N ASN A 269 4.63 -1.93 0.06
CA ASN A 269 5.05 -1.36 -1.22
C ASN A 269 6.58 -1.49 -1.46
N MET A 270 7.41 -1.14 -0.48
CA MET A 270 8.86 -1.28 -0.55
C MET A 270 9.30 -2.75 -0.73
N LYS A 271 8.62 -3.70 -0.06
CA LYS A 271 8.96 -5.12 -0.15
C LYS A 271 8.64 -5.68 -1.53
N PHE A 272 7.49 -5.27 -2.08
CA PHE A 272 7.07 -5.64 -3.42
C PHE A 272 8.01 -5.08 -4.49
N MET A 273 8.36 -3.80 -4.38
CA MET A 273 9.34 -3.14 -5.25
C MET A 273 10.68 -3.88 -5.27
N LEU A 274 11.23 -4.20 -4.09
CA LEU A 274 12.49 -4.94 -3.95
C LEU A 274 12.44 -6.35 -4.55
N ASN A 275 11.28 -7.00 -4.52
CA ASN A 275 11.08 -8.36 -5.02
C ASN A 275 10.57 -8.40 -6.46
N GLY A 276 10.58 -7.27 -7.17
CA GLY A 276 10.27 -7.20 -8.58
C GLY A 276 8.78 -7.36 -8.92
N ALA A 277 7.90 -6.83 -8.07
CA ALA A 277 6.51 -6.57 -8.45
C ALA A 277 6.35 -5.12 -8.91
N LEU A 278 5.58 -4.88 -9.97
CA LEU A 278 5.21 -3.53 -10.37
C LEU A 278 4.11 -3.00 -9.45
N THR A 279 4.17 -1.70 -9.16
CA THR A 279 3.19 -1.05 -8.27
C THR A 279 2.10 -0.37 -9.10
N ILE A 280 0.84 -0.69 -8.78
CA ILE A 280 -0.31 0.15 -9.12
C ILE A 280 -0.77 0.85 -7.84
N GLY A 281 -0.87 2.18 -7.88
CA GLY A 281 -1.13 2.93 -6.66
C GLY A 281 -1.40 4.40 -6.86
N THR A 282 -1.82 5.05 -5.80
CA THR A 282 -2.01 6.50 -5.74
C THR A 282 -0.72 7.20 -5.33
N MET A 283 -0.66 8.53 -5.53
CA MET A 283 0.39 9.40 -5.00
C MET A 283 0.19 9.64 -3.49
N ASP A 284 0.40 8.58 -2.72
CA ASP A 284 0.21 8.55 -1.27
C ASP A 284 1.41 7.91 -0.55
N GLY A 285 1.68 8.36 0.68
CA GLY A 285 2.75 7.82 1.52
C GLY A 285 4.10 7.68 0.79
N ALA A 286 4.70 6.50 0.88
CA ALA A 286 5.99 6.20 0.25
C ALA A 286 5.89 5.87 -1.25
N ASN A 287 4.69 5.75 -1.83
CA ASN A 287 4.55 5.55 -3.28
C ASN A 287 5.11 6.73 -4.07
N VAL A 288 4.98 7.96 -3.53
CA VAL A 288 5.55 9.17 -4.11
C VAL A 288 7.07 9.03 -4.22
N GLU A 289 7.72 8.67 -3.11
CA GLU A 289 9.17 8.48 -3.08
C GLU A 289 9.60 7.30 -3.96
N MET A 290 8.83 6.23 -4.05
CA MET A 290 9.11 5.10 -4.95
C MET A 290 9.05 5.52 -6.43
N ALA A 291 8.06 6.34 -6.80
CA ALA A 291 7.94 6.89 -8.14
C ALA A 291 9.10 7.86 -8.47
N GLU A 292 9.57 8.63 -7.49
CA GLU A 292 10.77 9.47 -7.63
C GLU A 292 12.02 8.62 -7.91
N GLU A 293 12.25 7.54 -7.14
CA GLU A 293 13.48 6.73 -7.25
C GLU A 293 13.51 5.82 -8.49
N ALA A 294 12.40 5.14 -8.81
CA ALA A 294 12.33 4.27 -9.98
C ALA A 294 12.00 5.04 -11.29
N GLY A 295 11.54 6.28 -11.18
CA GLY A 295 10.96 7.06 -12.26
C GLY A 295 9.48 6.70 -12.49
N GLU A 296 8.62 7.72 -12.52
CA GLU A 296 7.15 7.56 -12.55
C GLU A 296 6.66 6.65 -13.69
N LYS A 297 7.33 6.67 -14.85
CA LYS A 297 7.02 5.80 -16.00
C LYS A 297 7.14 4.30 -15.70
N ASN A 298 7.81 3.91 -14.61
CA ASN A 298 8.04 2.53 -14.20
C ASN A 298 7.05 2.04 -13.13
N LEU A 299 6.09 2.89 -12.73
CA LEU A 299 4.95 2.55 -11.88
C LEU A 299 3.64 2.83 -12.63
N PHE A 300 2.54 2.32 -12.10
CA PHE A 300 1.19 2.59 -12.57
C PHE A 300 0.47 3.53 -11.57
N ILE A 301 0.76 4.82 -11.69
CA ILE A 301 0.20 5.83 -10.79
C ILE A 301 -1.13 6.37 -11.33
N PHE A 302 -2.19 6.30 -10.52
CA PHE A 302 -3.54 6.73 -10.88
C PHE A 302 -4.22 7.51 -9.73
N GLY A 303 -5.37 8.10 -10.05
CA GLY A 303 -6.30 8.66 -9.09
C GLY A 303 -5.95 10.07 -8.63
N MET A 304 -6.78 10.58 -7.72
CA MET A 304 -6.62 11.89 -7.10
C MET A 304 -5.30 12.02 -6.33
N ARG A 305 -4.74 13.23 -6.35
CA ARG A 305 -3.68 13.67 -5.43
C ARG A 305 -4.31 14.25 -4.15
N VAL A 306 -3.49 14.57 -3.15
CA VAL A 306 -3.95 15.12 -1.86
C VAL A 306 -4.77 16.39 -2.08
N GLU A 307 -4.30 17.26 -2.96
CA GLU A 307 -4.93 18.55 -3.27
C GLU A 307 -6.30 18.37 -3.92
N ASP A 308 -6.46 17.34 -4.76
CA ASP A 308 -7.73 16.99 -5.42
C ASP A 308 -8.75 16.45 -4.39
N VAL A 309 -8.29 15.63 -3.43
CA VAL A 309 -9.11 15.12 -2.33
C VAL A 309 -9.62 16.28 -1.47
N GLU A 310 -8.74 17.21 -1.09
CA GLU A 310 -9.10 18.41 -0.32
C GLU A 310 -10.05 19.35 -1.08
N ALA A 311 -9.82 19.53 -2.39
CA ALA A 311 -10.72 20.31 -3.24
C ALA A 311 -12.11 19.66 -3.31
N MET A 312 -12.17 18.34 -3.40
CA MET A 312 -13.42 17.58 -3.41
C MET A 312 -14.15 17.67 -2.06
N ASP A 313 -13.44 17.58 -0.95
CA ASP A 313 -14.02 17.76 0.39
C ASP A 313 -14.63 19.17 0.56
N ARG A 314 -13.96 20.21 0.07
CA ARG A 314 -14.49 21.58 0.07
C ARG A 314 -15.72 21.76 -0.82
N LYS A 315 -15.76 21.08 -1.97
CA LYS A 315 -16.88 21.15 -2.91
C LYS A 315 -18.11 20.35 -2.44
N GLY A 316 -17.89 19.34 -1.62
CA GLY A 316 -18.90 18.33 -1.27
C GLY A 316 -18.84 17.16 -2.24
N TYR A 317 -18.35 16.02 -1.76
CA TYR A 317 -18.36 14.76 -2.49
C TYR A 317 -19.79 14.19 -2.58
N ASP A 318 -20.16 13.73 -3.78
CA ASP A 318 -21.46 13.12 -4.05
C ASP A 318 -21.27 11.85 -4.89
N ALA A 319 -21.35 10.71 -4.21
CA ALA A 319 -21.19 9.38 -4.80
C ALA A 319 -22.26 9.09 -5.87
N MET A 320 -23.47 9.66 -5.74
CA MET A 320 -24.57 9.43 -6.69
C MET A 320 -24.22 9.92 -8.10
N LYS A 321 -23.40 10.96 -8.22
CA LYS A 321 -22.95 11.46 -9.53
C LYS A 321 -22.14 10.41 -10.29
N TYR A 322 -21.20 9.76 -9.60
CA TYR A 322 -20.38 8.70 -10.19
C TYR A 322 -21.21 7.46 -10.51
N TYR A 323 -22.06 7.04 -9.57
CA TYR A 323 -22.98 5.91 -9.77
C TYR A 323 -23.91 6.12 -10.97
N ASN A 324 -24.50 7.30 -11.15
CA ASN A 324 -25.40 7.56 -12.27
C ASN A 324 -24.68 7.74 -13.61
N HIS A 325 -23.42 8.19 -13.59
CA HIS A 325 -22.68 8.52 -14.82
C HIS A 325 -21.86 7.36 -15.38
N ILE A 326 -21.43 6.41 -14.54
CA ILE A 326 -20.51 5.33 -14.92
C ILE A 326 -21.28 3.99 -14.95
N PRO A 327 -21.68 3.47 -16.13
CA PRO A 327 -22.54 2.29 -16.22
C PRO A 327 -21.93 1.02 -15.60
N GLU A 328 -20.62 0.79 -15.76
CA GLU A 328 -19.95 -0.38 -15.18
C GLU A 328 -19.89 -0.32 -13.65
N LEU A 329 -19.66 0.88 -13.08
CA LEU A 329 -19.72 1.10 -11.64
C LEU A 329 -21.13 0.83 -11.12
N LYS A 330 -22.14 1.37 -11.81
CA LYS A 330 -23.55 1.13 -11.47
C LYS A 330 -23.86 -0.36 -11.46
N GLN A 331 -23.48 -1.09 -12.50
CA GLN A 331 -23.69 -2.52 -12.59
C GLN A 331 -23.03 -3.27 -11.42
N ALA A 332 -21.78 -2.95 -11.09
CA ALA A 332 -21.07 -3.60 -9.98
C ALA A 332 -21.76 -3.33 -8.63
N ILE A 333 -22.20 -2.09 -8.38
CA ILE A 333 -22.93 -1.73 -7.16
C ILE A 333 -24.30 -2.40 -7.10
N ASP A 334 -25.03 -2.44 -8.22
CA ASP A 334 -26.34 -3.09 -8.31
C ASP A 334 -26.23 -4.60 -8.09
N GLN A 335 -25.16 -5.26 -8.54
CA GLN A 335 -24.90 -6.68 -8.25
C GLN A 335 -24.64 -6.92 -6.75
N ILE A 336 -23.87 -6.03 -6.09
CA ILE A 336 -23.64 -6.13 -4.64
C ILE A 336 -24.95 -5.89 -3.88
N ALA A 337 -25.72 -4.88 -4.27
CA ALA A 337 -26.98 -4.50 -3.62
C ALA A 337 -28.10 -5.53 -3.85
N GLY A 338 -28.17 -6.12 -5.04
CA GLY A 338 -29.23 -7.03 -5.46
C GLY A 338 -29.03 -8.49 -5.02
N GLY A 339 -28.00 -8.77 -4.20
CA GLY A 339 -27.75 -10.12 -3.69
C GLY A 339 -27.10 -11.08 -4.68
N PHE A 340 -26.53 -10.60 -5.80
CA PHE A 340 -25.86 -11.47 -6.78
C PHE A 340 -24.72 -12.29 -6.14
N PHE A 341 -23.98 -11.67 -5.22
CA PHE A 341 -22.90 -12.32 -4.46
C PHE A 341 -23.38 -12.94 -3.14
N SER A 342 -24.67 -12.86 -2.81
CA SER A 342 -25.23 -13.46 -1.59
C SER A 342 -26.68 -13.89 -1.79
N PRO A 343 -26.97 -14.88 -2.67
CA PRO A 343 -28.34 -15.22 -3.06
C PRO A 343 -29.26 -15.61 -1.89
N GLU A 344 -28.70 -16.27 -0.87
CA GLU A 344 -29.43 -16.69 0.34
C GLU A 344 -29.72 -15.53 1.31
N GLN A 345 -28.96 -14.44 1.20
CA GLN A 345 -29.09 -13.24 2.04
C GLN A 345 -28.89 -12.00 1.14
N PRO A 346 -29.89 -11.62 0.32
CA PRO A 346 -29.73 -10.54 -0.66
C PRO A 346 -29.27 -9.22 -0.06
N ASP A 347 -29.73 -8.91 1.16
CA ASP A 347 -29.40 -7.69 1.89
C ASP A 347 -28.07 -7.75 2.67
N LEU A 348 -27.28 -8.84 2.56
CA LEU A 348 -26.06 -9.05 3.36
C LEU A 348 -25.08 -7.88 3.25
N PHE A 349 -24.95 -7.28 2.06
CA PHE A 349 -23.99 -6.21 1.79
C PHE A 349 -24.60 -4.80 1.80
N LYS A 350 -25.83 -4.64 2.28
CA LYS A 350 -26.52 -3.33 2.32
C LYS A 350 -25.70 -2.24 3.02
N ASP A 351 -24.96 -2.60 4.08
CA ASP A 351 -24.15 -1.65 4.85
C ASP A 351 -22.96 -1.14 4.04
N ILE A 352 -22.34 -2.01 3.22
CA ILE A 352 -21.27 -1.61 2.30
C ILE A 352 -21.81 -0.66 1.25
N VAL A 353 -22.95 -1.00 0.64
CA VAL A 353 -23.58 -0.17 -0.40
C VAL A 353 -24.00 1.17 0.18
N HIS A 354 -24.67 1.19 1.34
CA HIS A 354 -25.06 2.41 2.02
C HIS A 354 -23.85 3.29 2.35
N MET A 355 -22.77 2.71 2.89
CA MET A 355 -21.53 3.45 3.16
C MET A 355 -20.96 4.04 1.88
N LEU A 356 -20.85 3.26 0.80
CA LEU A 356 -20.32 3.73 -0.48
C LEU A 356 -21.15 4.87 -1.09
N MET A 357 -22.48 4.81 -0.96
CA MET A 357 -23.41 5.76 -1.58
C MET A 357 -23.60 7.05 -0.77
N HIS A 358 -23.48 6.98 0.56
CA HIS A 358 -23.89 8.09 1.45
C HIS A 358 -22.80 8.57 2.39
N ASN A 359 -21.81 7.75 2.73
CA ASN A 359 -20.82 8.05 3.77
C ASN A 359 -19.40 7.67 3.36
N ASP A 360 -19.11 7.66 2.06
CA ASP A 360 -17.81 7.24 1.54
C ASP A 360 -16.74 8.31 1.78
N ARG A 361 -16.15 8.23 2.97
CA ARG A 361 -15.06 9.10 3.43
C ARG A 361 -13.82 9.01 2.55
N PHE A 362 -13.64 7.90 1.85
CA PHE A 362 -12.43 7.55 1.12
C PHE A 362 -12.59 7.66 -0.40
N LYS A 363 -13.76 8.15 -0.86
CA LYS A 363 -14.04 8.56 -2.23
C LYS A 363 -13.71 7.43 -3.22
N VAL A 364 -14.13 6.21 -2.88
CA VAL A 364 -13.92 4.99 -3.67
C VAL A 364 -14.40 5.19 -5.11
N PHE A 365 -15.57 5.81 -5.31
CA PHE A 365 -16.10 6.01 -6.67
C PHE A 365 -15.36 7.07 -7.47
N ALA A 366 -14.78 8.08 -6.79
CA ALA A 366 -14.06 9.14 -7.47
C ALA A 366 -12.82 8.63 -8.22
N ASP A 367 -12.15 7.62 -7.68
CA ASP A 367 -10.96 7.02 -8.30
C ASP A 367 -11.26 5.78 -9.16
N TYR A 368 -12.52 5.32 -9.21
CA TYR A 368 -12.90 4.07 -9.88
C TYR A 368 -12.50 4.05 -11.35
N GLU A 369 -12.90 5.04 -12.15
CA GLU A 369 -12.69 5.03 -13.59
C GLU A 369 -11.20 5.05 -13.96
N ASP A 370 -10.41 5.86 -13.25
CA ASP A 370 -8.96 5.93 -13.47
C ASP A 370 -8.27 4.64 -13.06
N TYR A 371 -8.72 4.02 -11.95
CA TYR A 371 -8.21 2.73 -11.52
C TYR A 371 -8.44 1.64 -12.57
N ILE A 372 -9.66 1.53 -13.12
CA ILE A 372 -9.97 0.57 -14.20
C ILE A 372 -9.08 0.82 -15.43
N ARG A 373 -8.94 2.08 -15.84
CA ARG A 373 -8.08 2.47 -16.98
C ARG A 373 -6.62 2.10 -16.77
N TYR A 374 -6.08 2.25 -15.57
CA TYR A 374 -4.69 1.85 -15.28
C TYR A 374 -4.54 0.33 -15.18
N GLN A 375 -5.56 -0.38 -14.70
CA GLN A 375 -5.56 -1.85 -14.74
C GLN A 375 -5.53 -2.39 -16.18
N GLU A 376 -6.16 -1.72 -17.13
CA GLU A 376 -6.04 -2.07 -18.56
C GLU A 376 -4.59 -1.89 -19.07
N LYS A 377 -3.92 -0.79 -18.71
CA LYS A 377 -2.50 -0.56 -19.04
C LYS A 377 -1.59 -1.64 -18.45
N VAL A 378 -1.87 -2.06 -17.21
CA VAL A 378 -1.19 -3.17 -16.54
C VAL A 378 -1.36 -4.47 -17.34
N SER A 379 -2.61 -4.82 -17.68
CA SER A 379 -2.93 -6.02 -18.45
C SER A 379 -2.26 -6.03 -19.82
N ALA A 380 -2.21 -4.88 -20.50
CA ALA A 380 -1.58 -4.72 -21.80
C ALA A 380 -0.05 -4.88 -21.72
N LEU A 381 0.60 -4.25 -20.74
CA LEU A 381 2.05 -4.36 -20.58
C LEU A 381 2.47 -5.80 -20.23
N TYR A 382 1.69 -6.50 -19.39
CA TYR A 382 2.04 -7.85 -18.95
C TYR A 382 2.09 -8.87 -20.09
N LYS A 383 1.36 -8.63 -21.20
CA LYS A 383 1.49 -9.44 -22.42
C LYS A 383 2.87 -9.30 -23.07
N ASN A 384 3.59 -8.22 -22.80
CA ASN A 384 4.96 -8.00 -23.23
C ASN A 384 5.94 -8.28 -22.08
N THR A 385 6.29 -9.55 -21.89
CA THR A 385 7.18 -10.01 -20.80
C THR A 385 8.51 -9.27 -20.76
N ARG A 386 9.09 -8.93 -21.93
CA ARG A 386 10.38 -8.23 -21.98
C ARG A 386 10.26 -6.83 -21.38
N GLU A 387 9.30 -6.04 -21.85
CA GLU A 387 9.12 -4.66 -21.36
C GLU A 387 8.58 -4.61 -19.93
N TRP A 388 7.77 -5.60 -19.52
CA TRP A 388 7.38 -5.79 -18.13
C TRP A 388 8.60 -6.00 -17.23
N THR A 389 9.46 -6.96 -17.58
CA THR A 389 10.65 -7.29 -16.78
C THR A 389 11.66 -6.15 -16.74
N LYS A 390 11.78 -5.35 -17.80
CA LYS A 390 12.58 -4.12 -17.77
C LYS A 390 12.11 -3.13 -16.71
N LYS A 391 10.80 -2.87 -16.63
CA LYS A 391 10.24 -2.02 -15.56
C LYS A 391 10.48 -2.62 -14.19
N VAL A 392 10.40 -3.94 -14.06
CA VAL A 392 10.73 -4.65 -12.82
C VAL A 392 12.18 -4.38 -12.41
N ILE A 393 13.14 -4.48 -13.34
CA ILE A 393 14.57 -4.18 -13.08
C ILE A 393 14.75 -2.73 -12.62
N TYR A 394 14.08 -1.76 -13.27
CA TYR A 394 14.12 -0.36 -12.81
C TYR A 394 13.60 -0.20 -11.38
N ASN A 395 12.54 -0.91 -11.00
CA ASN A 395 12.00 -0.87 -9.64
C ASN A 395 12.96 -1.49 -8.62
N ILE A 396 13.56 -2.65 -8.92
CA ILE A 396 14.55 -3.29 -8.04
C ILE A 396 15.76 -2.35 -7.86
N ALA A 397 16.25 -1.78 -8.96
CA ALA A 397 17.40 -0.87 -8.95
C ALA A 397 17.13 0.44 -8.20
N GLY A 398 15.89 0.95 -8.24
CA GLY A 398 15.45 2.15 -7.52
C GLY A 398 15.12 1.92 -6.05
N CYS A 399 15.25 0.69 -5.52
CA CYS A 399 14.78 0.38 -4.17
C CYS A 399 15.81 0.69 -3.05
N GLY A 400 17.04 1.07 -3.38
CA GLY A 400 18.16 1.26 -2.44
C GLY A 400 17.82 2.14 -1.24
N LYS A 401 17.23 3.32 -1.52
CA LYS A 401 16.77 4.29 -0.51
C LYS A 401 15.86 3.67 0.55
N PHE A 402 15.10 2.63 0.23
CA PHE A 402 14.12 2.04 1.16
C PHE A 402 14.71 0.97 2.08
N SER A 403 16.03 0.87 2.18
CA SER A 403 16.68 0.10 3.25
C SER A 403 16.39 0.71 4.63
N SER A 404 16.03 -0.13 5.60
CA SER A 404 15.93 0.29 7.00
C SER A 404 17.26 0.78 7.57
N ASP A 405 18.40 0.37 7.01
CA ASP A 405 19.72 0.80 7.49
C ASP A 405 19.90 2.30 7.25
N ARG A 406 19.42 2.81 6.11
CA ARG A 406 19.39 4.24 5.81
C ARG A 406 18.49 4.98 6.81
N THR A 407 17.28 4.48 7.06
CA THR A 407 16.36 5.07 8.05
C THR A 407 17.02 5.12 9.44
N ILE A 408 17.62 4.02 9.90
CA ILE A 408 18.28 3.95 11.21
C ILE A 408 19.50 4.87 11.27
N ALA A 409 20.31 4.97 10.22
CA ALA A 409 21.42 5.90 10.17
C ALA A 409 20.97 7.37 10.28
N GLN A 410 19.84 7.73 9.67
CA GLN A 410 19.25 9.07 9.83
C GLN A 410 18.76 9.30 11.25
N TYR A 411 18.05 8.34 11.87
CA TYR A 411 17.64 8.44 13.27
C TYR A 411 18.83 8.60 14.21
N ALA A 412 19.88 7.80 14.00
CA ALA A 412 21.10 7.81 14.79
C ALA A 412 21.78 9.19 14.80
N ARG A 413 22.02 9.75 13.61
CA ARG A 413 22.72 11.04 13.48
C ARG A 413 21.87 12.24 13.84
N GLU A 414 20.60 12.26 13.39
CA GLU A 414 19.78 13.48 13.41
C GLU A 414 18.87 13.60 14.65
N ILE A 415 18.70 12.51 15.42
CA ILE A 415 17.83 12.48 16.61
C ILE A 415 18.55 11.94 17.84
N TRP A 416 19.26 10.81 17.72
CA TRP A 416 19.87 10.13 18.87
C TRP A 416 21.27 10.67 19.22
N GLY A 417 21.97 11.28 18.27
CA GLY A 417 23.32 11.81 18.46
C GLY A 417 24.40 10.72 18.52
N VAL A 418 24.24 9.64 17.75
CA VAL A 418 25.20 8.53 17.67
C VAL A 418 25.58 8.22 16.23
N GLU A 419 26.84 7.84 15.98
CA GLU A 419 27.31 7.42 14.66
C GLU A 419 27.17 5.90 14.48
N PRO A 420 26.53 5.43 13.39
CA PRO A 420 26.48 4.01 13.09
C PRO A 420 27.87 3.48 12.72
N SER A 421 28.17 2.25 13.16
CA SER A 421 29.44 1.58 12.87
C SER A 421 29.19 0.28 12.10
N PHE A 422 30.04 0.03 11.10
CA PHE A 422 30.13 -1.23 10.37
C PHE A 422 31.30 -2.11 10.86
N ALA A 423 31.99 -1.69 11.92
CA ALA A 423 33.06 -2.47 12.53
C ALA A 423 32.52 -3.84 12.93
N LYS A 424 33.25 -4.89 12.57
CA LYS A 424 32.95 -6.23 13.06
C LYS A 424 33.30 -6.27 14.54
N ILE A 425 32.37 -6.75 15.35
CA ILE A 425 32.70 -7.15 16.73
C ILE A 425 33.69 -8.31 16.68
N ALA A 426 34.50 -8.45 17.73
CA ALA A 426 35.44 -9.56 17.86
C ALA A 426 34.70 -10.90 17.68
N PRO A 427 35.34 -11.92 17.08
CA PRO A 427 34.80 -13.27 17.05
C PRO A 427 34.36 -13.70 18.47
N PRO A 428 33.24 -14.43 18.63
CA PRO A 428 32.74 -14.86 19.93
C PRO A 428 33.73 -15.73 20.73
N ASP A 429 34.76 -16.24 20.05
CA ASP A 429 35.85 -17.07 20.51
C ASP A 429 37.10 -16.28 20.97
N GLU A 430 37.14 -14.96 20.75
CA GLU A 430 38.17 -14.08 21.32
C GLU A 430 37.64 -13.39 22.60
N PRO A 431 38.36 -13.47 23.75
CA PRO A 431 37.95 -12.76 24.96
C PRO A 431 38.05 -11.25 24.75
N ASN A 432 36.96 -10.54 25.10
CA ASN A 432 36.82 -9.08 25.00
C ASN A 432 37.92 -8.28 25.70
#